data_AF-A0A976D1J5-F1
#
_entry.id   AF-A0A976D1J5-F1
#
_cell.length_a   1.000
_cell.length_b   1.000
_cell.length_c   1.000
_cell.angle_alpha   90.00
_cell.angle_beta   90.00
_cell.angle_gamma   90.00
#
_symmetry.space_group_name_H-M   'P 1'
#
loop_
_entity.id
_entity.type
_entity.pdbx_description
1 polymer ?
#
loop_
_entity_poly.entity_id
_entity_poly.type
_entity_poly.pdbx_seq_one_letter_code
_entity_poly.pdbx_strand_id
1 'polypeptide(L)'
;MALPFLIKHIYNNGTEEVIRRGKKIHALGNVELLEYDELMGNIVFRVKDDGYATFYKVHINQFKQADTLTLRCSCPYNLSEVCRHKAGALFHLQDLSDRNQLGERSTAYDQKHTVVKIKQLELKTLRMLSAAAVFTAAEEYLRSQSATIVEAKEERVLADVKMPEGQYRVVLQKNEERHFDTSCNCQTEQEHPLCLHKQIVFLQLLQRHGAHYFDSIRNWDKEKNKLLAIYGYSLDDDLKGKFEFTYTDGKPFLRVLDTSIKRVTVAAAARPEVLVPALAANDTLTADLPAAAQPSIPQPSEQEWAIGTKLGLVLTAVTQQYPFLVMEAVQGEMNDSGSGYVGKV
;
A
#
# COMPACT_ATOMS: atom_id res chain seq x y z
N MET A 1 35.03 22.06 -16.53
CA MET A 1 34.46 20.99 -15.68
C MET A 1 33.60 20.12 -16.56
N ALA A 2 33.76 18.80 -16.50
CA ALA A 2 32.88 17.89 -17.24
C ALA A 2 31.45 18.01 -16.69
N LEU A 3 30.45 18.07 -17.58
CA LEU A 3 29.05 18.09 -17.16
C LEU A 3 28.74 16.80 -16.39
N PRO A 4 28.00 16.86 -15.26
CA PRO A 4 27.51 15.67 -14.58
C PRO A 4 26.76 14.74 -15.53
N PHE A 5 26.85 13.43 -15.33
CA PHE A 5 26.33 12.46 -16.31
C PHE A 5 24.81 12.57 -16.50
N LEU A 6 24.03 12.91 -15.47
CA LEU A 6 22.59 13.15 -15.59
C LEU A 6 22.30 14.31 -16.54
N ILE A 7 23.06 15.41 -16.40
CA ILE A 7 22.95 16.57 -17.27
C ILE A 7 23.39 16.23 -18.69
N LYS A 8 24.51 15.52 -18.84
CA LYS A 8 24.99 15.05 -20.15
C LYS A 8 23.95 14.18 -20.86
N HIS A 9 23.26 13.31 -20.13
CA HIS A 9 22.17 12.48 -20.68
C HIS A 9 21.00 13.32 -21.20
N ILE A 10 20.62 14.40 -20.51
CA ILE A 10 19.59 15.35 -20.99
C ILE A 10 20.00 15.98 -22.32
N TYR A 11 21.25 16.47 -22.41
CA TYR A 11 21.74 17.17 -23.59
C TYR A 11 21.96 16.26 -24.81
N ASN A 12 22.29 14.99 -24.58
CA ASN A 12 22.49 14.03 -25.66
C ASN A 12 21.15 13.54 -26.25
N ASN A 13 20.11 13.40 -25.42
CA ASN A 13 18.88 12.70 -25.78
C ASN A 13 17.65 13.63 -25.87
N GLY A 14 17.81 14.92 -25.58
CA GLY A 14 16.75 15.92 -25.60
C GLY A 14 16.95 16.97 -26.69
N THR A 15 15.85 17.42 -27.31
CA THR A 15 15.88 18.60 -28.20
C THR A 15 16.00 19.89 -27.38
N GLU A 16 16.52 20.96 -27.99
CA GLU A 16 16.73 22.24 -27.30
C GLU A 16 15.43 22.79 -26.66
N GLU A 17 14.29 22.61 -27.32
CA GLU A 17 12.99 23.00 -26.78
C GLU A 17 12.63 22.21 -25.51
N VAL A 18 12.84 20.89 -25.52
CA VAL A 18 12.59 20.00 -24.37
C VAL A 18 13.47 20.41 -23.19
N ILE A 19 14.74 20.71 -23.45
CA ILE A 19 15.70 21.11 -22.42
C ILE A 19 15.29 22.46 -21.82
N ARG A 20 14.93 23.44 -22.66
CA ARG A 20 14.49 24.77 -22.22
C ARG A 20 13.22 24.68 -21.35
N ARG A 21 12.22 23.90 -21.78
CA ARG A 21 10.98 23.70 -21.02
C ARG A 21 11.23 22.90 -19.73
N GLY A 22 12.07 21.87 -19.77
CA GLY A 22 12.46 21.10 -18.59
C GLY A 22 13.16 21.96 -17.53
N LYS A 23 14.08 22.85 -17.94
CA LYS A 23 14.69 23.85 -17.06
C LYS A 23 13.66 24.79 -16.44
N LYS A 24 12.66 25.23 -17.22
CA LYS A 24 11.56 26.07 -16.72
C LYS A 24 10.75 25.35 -15.65
N ILE A 25 10.40 24.08 -15.87
CA ILE A 25 9.66 23.26 -14.88
C ILE A 25 10.47 23.14 -13.58
N HIS A 26 11.78 22.87 -13.67
CA HIS A 26 12.66 22.80 -12.51
C HIS A 26 12.74 24.14 -11.76
N ALA A 27 12.96 25.25 -12.48
CA ALA A 27 13.07 26.58 -11.89
C ALA A 27 11.79 27.07 -11.20
N LEU A 28 10.62 26.60 -11.66
CA LEU A 28 9.33 26.89 -11.03
C LEU A 28 9.04 26.04 -9.78
N GLY A 29 9.90 25.08 -9.43
CA GLY A 29 9.66 24.17 -8.29
C GLY A 29 8.52 23.19 -8.54
N ASN A 30 8.18 22.92 -9.81
CA ASN A 30 7.07 22.04 -10.21
C ASN A 30 7.42 20.54 -10.13
N VAL A 31 8.43 20.16 -9.35
CA VAL A 31 8.91 18.79 -9.20
C VAL A 31 8.87 18.43 -7.72
N GLU A 32 8.15 17.38 -7.38
CA GLU A 32 8.04 16.85 -6.02
C GLU A 32 8.57 15.41 -5.97
N LEU A 33 9.36 15.08 -4.96
CA LEU A 33 9.82 13.71 -4.70
C LEU A 33 8.70 12.89 -4.07
N LEU A 34 8.30 11.77 -4.69
CA LEU A 34 7.29 10.85 -4.14
C LEU A 34 7.95 9.68 -3.41
N GLU A 35 8.86 8.98 -4.10
CA GLU A 35 9.48 7.76 -3.60
C GLU A 35 10.98 7.82 -3.88
N TYR A 36 11.78 7.44 -2.89
CA TYR A 36 13.23 7.27 -3.01
C TYR A 36 13.61 5.91 -2.43
N ASP A 37 14.12 5.04 -3.29
CA ASP A 37 14.70 3.76 -2.92
C ASP A 37 16.18 3.78 -3.30
N GLU A 38 17.02 3.98 -2.29
CA GLU A 38 18.47 4.04 -2.47
C GLU A 38 19.05 2.71 -2.95
N LEU A 39 18.52 1.59 -2.42
CA LEU A 39 19.08 0.26 -2.60
C LEU A 39 18.82 -0.26 -4.01
N MET A 40 17.62 0.01 -4.53
CA MET A 40 17.28 -0.26 -5.93
C MET A 40 17.77 0.83 -6.88
N GLY A 41 18.24 1.97 -6.35
CA GLY A 41 18.58 3.15 -7.14
C GLY A 41 17.38 3.68 -7.93
N ASN A 42 16.16 3.54 -7.38
CA ASN A 42 14.93 3.95 -8.01
C ASN A 42 14.39 5.21 -7.34
N ILE A 43 13.97 6.18 -8.15
CA ILE A 43 13.38 7.41 -7.66
C ILE A 43 12.18 7.79 -8.52
N VAL A 44 11.10 8.20 -7.85
CA VAL A 44 9.85 8.59 -8.50
C VAL A 44 9.56 10.04 -8.17
N PHE A 45 9.43 10.85 -9.22
CA PHE A 45 9.06 12.24 -9.13
C PHE A 45 7.64 12.46 -9.65
N ARG A 46 6.92 13.37 -9.00
CA ARG A 46 5.72 13.98 -9.53
C ARG A 46 6.11 15.31 -10.16
N VAL A 47 5.84 15.45 -11.46
CA VAL A 47 6.19 16.65 -12.23
C VAL A 47 4.91 17.31 -12.73
N LYS A 48 4.74 18.58 -12.41
CA LYS A 48 3.68 19.43 -12.96
C LYS A 48 4.13 20.03 -14.29
N ASP A 49 3.22 20.08 -15.25
CA ASP A 49 3.49 20.62 -16.58
C ASP A 49 3.81 22.14 -16.54
N ASP A 50 4.43 22.66 -17.60
CA ASP A 50 4.85 24.07 -17.70
C ASP A 50 3.69 25.03 -18.04
N GLY A 51 2.72 24.54 -18.83
CA GLY A 51 1.57 25.32 -19.32
C GLY A 51 0.24 24.91 -18.71
N TYR A 52 0.13 23.70 -18.17
CA TYR A 52 -1.13 23.15 -17.65
C TYR A 52 -0.97 22.65 -16.21
N ALA A 53 -2.07 22.62 -15.46
CA ALA A 53 -2.09 22.09 -14.09
C ALA A 53 -2.18 20.55 -14.04
N THR A 54 -1.61 19.87 -15.03
CA THR A 54 -1.54 18.41 -15.10
C THR A 54 -0.28 17.89 -14.44
N PHE A 55 -0.37 16.73 -13.79
CA PHE A 55 0.75 16.08 -13.13
C PHE A 55 1.08 14.77 -13.81
N TYR A 56 2.36 14.52 -14.03
CA TYR A 56 2.88 13.28 -14.58
C TYR A 56 3.86 12.65 -13.60
N LYS A 57 3.90 11.33 -13.57
CA LYS A 57 4.88 10.58 -12.78
C LYS A 57 6.08 10.24 -13.67
N VAL A 58 7.26 10.57 -13.18
CA VAL A 58 8.54 10.22 -13.82
C VAL A 58 9.23 9.20 -12.92
N HIS A 59 9.44 8.01 -13.46
CA HIS A 59 10.21 6.94 -12.83
C HIS A 59 11.62 6.96 -13.42
N ILE A 60 12.61 7.05 -12.54
CA ILE A 60 14.03 7.02 -12.88
C ILE A 60 14.61 5.81 -12.14
N ASN A 61 15.10 4.82 -12.88
CA ASN A 61 15.73 3.65 -12.29
C ASN A 61 17.23 3.67 -12.52
N GLN A 62 17.96 3.09 -11.57
CA GLN A 62 19.42 2.96 -11.56
C GLN A 62 20.13 4.30 -11.74
N PHE A 63 19.67 5.35 -11.03
CA PHE A 63 20.21 6.70 -11.22
C PHE A 63 21.68 6.86 -10.82
N LYS A 64 22.29 5.91 -10.10
CA LYS A 64 23.72 5.95 -9.71
C LYS A 64 24.67 5.54 -10.84
N GLN A 65 24.19 4.86 -11.89
CA GLN A 65 25.01 4.35 -12.99
C GLN A 65 24.57 4.93 -14.34
N ALA A 66 25.51 5.50 -15.10
CA ALA A 66 25.20 6.18 -16.36
C ALA A 66 24.72 5.22 -17.47
N ASP A 67 25.25 4.01 -17.52
CA ASP A 67 25.00 3.06 -18.62
C ASP A 67 23.65 2.35 -18.49
N THR A 68 23.15 2.20 -17.26
CA THR A 68 21.90 1.47 -16.97
C THR A 68 20.75 2.41 -16.61
N LEU A 69 20.93 3.72 -16.75
CA LEU A 69 19.90 4.71 -16.45
C LEU A 69 18.67 4.52 -17.33
N THR A 70 17.50 4.29 -16.73
CA THR A 70 16.24 4.18 -17.48
C THR A 70 15.20 5.18 -17.00
N LEU A 71 14.54 5.85 -17.95
CA LEU A 71 13.60 6.95 -17.70
C LEU A 71 12.22 6.64 -18.30
N ARG A 72 11.21 6.51 -17.44
CA ARG A 72 9.81 6.35 -17.87
C ARG A 72 8.98 7.52 -17.37
N CYS A 73 8.16 8.10 -18.24
CA CYS A 73 7.24 9.18 -17.89
C CYS A 73 5.84 8.79 -18.32
N SER A 74 4.84 9.10 -17.49
CA SER A 74 3.42 8.84 -17.77
C SER A 74 2.78 9.85 -18.73
N CYS A 75 3.57 10.64 -19.46
CA CYS A 75 3.04 11.67 -20.35
C CYS A 75 2.71 11.07 -21.72
N PRO A 76 1.70 11.61 -22.43
CA PRO A 76 1.32 11.13 -23.76
C PRO A 76 2.43 11.32 -24.81
N TYR A 77 3.33 12.28 -24.58
CA TYR A 77 4.50 12.53 -25.42
C TYR A 77 5.70 11.67 -25.00
N ASN A 78 5.63 10.37 -25.25
CA ASN A 78 6.69 9.40 -24.92
C ASN A 78 7.58 9.00 -26.13
N LEU A 79 7.41 9.65 -27.28
CA LEU A 79 8.13 9.30 -28.51
C LEU A 79 9.63 9.64 -28.45
N SER A 80 10.02 10.61 -27.62
CA SER A 80 11.43 10.94 -27.38
C SER A 80 11.95 10.27 -26.12
N GLU A 81 13.25 9.94 -26.12
CA GLU A 81 13.92 9.37 -24.95
C GLU A 81 13.79 10.30 -23.73
N VAL A 82 13.97 11.60 -23.94
CA VAL A 82 13.75 12.65 -22.93
C VAL A 82 12.59 13.55 -23.35
N CYS A 83 11.57 13.65 -22.50
CA CYS A 83 10.50 14.64 -22.61
C CYS A 83 10.73 15.78 -21.60
N ARG A 84 9.95 16.87 -21.70
CA ARG A 84 10.11 18.04 -20.80
C ARG A 84 10.01 17.68 -19.31
N HIS A 85 9.17 16.71 -18.96
CA HIS A 85 9.01 16.24 -17.58
C HIS A 85 10.22 15.42 -17.11
N LYS A 86 10.75 14.52 -17.96
CA LYS A 86 11.98 13.76 -17.67
C LYS A 86 13.16 14.70 -17.47
N ALA A 87 13.30 15.71 -18.34
CA ALA A 87 14.35 16.72 -18.21
C ALA A 87 14.23 17.51 -16.89
N GLY A 88 13.02 17.99 -16.55
CA GLY A 88 12.79 18.69 -15.27
C GLY A 88 13.10 17.82 -14.05
N ALA A 89 12.69 16.54 -14.06
CA ALA A 89 13.00 15.59 -12.99
C ALA A 89 14.52 15.32 -12.86
N LEU A 90 15.24 15.19 -13.97
CA LEU A 90 16.69 14.98 -13.96
C LEU A 90 17.47 16.21 -13.47
N PHE A 91 17.04 17.43 -13.83
CA PHE A 91 17.63 18.65 -13.27
C PHE A 91 17.42 18.73 -11.76
N HIS A 92 16.22 18.38 -11.30
CA HIS A 92 15.93 18.34 -9.87
C HIS A 92 16.75 17.27 -9.14
N LEU A 93 16.87 16.07 -9.74
CA LEU A 93 17.69 14.99 -9.20
C LEU A 93 19.17 15.40 -9.08
N GLN A 94 19.71 16.11 -10.07
CA GLN A 94 21.07 16.63 -10.02
C GLN A 94 21.22 17.63 -8.87
N ASP A 95 20.28 18.56 -8.68
CA ASP A 95 20.33 19.54 -7.59
C ASP A 95 20.23 18.86 -6.21
N LEU A 96 19.38 17.84 -6.07
CA LEU A 96 19.29 17.02 -4.85
C LEU A 96 20.59 16.26 -4.57
N SER A 97 21.26 15.77 -5.62
CA SER A 97 22.57 15.11 -5.53
C SER A 97 23.68 16.09 -5.15
N ASP A 98 23.72 17.26 -5.78
CA ASP A 98 24.73 18.30 -5.54
C ASP A 98 24.62 18.88 -4.12
N ARG A 99 23.38 18.97 -3.59
CA ARG A 99 23.10 19.40 -2.21
C ARG A 99 23.25 18.28 -1.17
N ASN A 100 23.63 17.07 -1.59
CA ASN A 100 23.72 15.88 -0.75
C ASN A 100 22.44 15.62 0.07
N GLN A 101 21.27 15.95 -0.50
CA GLN A 101 19.95 15.75 0.12
C GLN A 101 19.38 14.36 -0.15
N LEU A 102 19.91 13.67 -1.16
CA LEU A 102 19.76 12.23 -1.35
C LEU A 102 20.71 11.53 -0.37
N GLY A 103 20.40 11.62 0.92
CA GLY A 103 21.34 11.30 1.98
C GLY A 103 22.02 9.95 1.77
N GLU A 104 23.36 9.95 1.76
CA GLU A 104 24.16 8.77 2.09
C GLU A 104 23.93 8.42 3.56
N ARG A 105 22.71 7.98 3.90
CA ARG A 105 22.49 7.27 5.15
C ARG A 105 22.91 5.85 4.87
N SER A 106 24.14 5.50 5.24
CA SER A 106 24.53 4.10 5.35
C SER A 106 23.52 3.42 6.28
N THR A 107 22.50 2.77 5.71
CA THR A 107 21.47 2.08 6.47
C THR A 107 22.12 0.82 7.02
N ALA A 108 22.56 0.88 8.28
CA ALA A 108 23.03 -0.30 8.99
C ALA A 108 21.81 -1.19 9.27
N TYR A 109 21.75 -2.35 8.63
CA TYR A 109 20.69 -3.33 8.82
C TYR A 109 20.96 -4.19 10.05
N ASP A 110 19.99 -4.26 10.98
CA ASP A 110 20.00 -5.27 12.05
C ASP A 110 19.33 -6.55 11.55
N GLN A 111 20.12 -7.60 11.35
CA GLN A 111 19.65 -8.87 10.81
C GLN A 111 18.62 -9.59 11.71
N LYS A 112 18.49 -9.21 12.99
CA LYS A 112 17.43 -9.74 13.88
C LYS A 112 16.04 -9.41 13.38
N HIS A 113 15.85 -8.26 12.74
CA HIS A 113 14.56 -7.88 12.15
C HIS A 113 14.77 -6.91 10.98
N THR A 114 14.61 -7.43 9.77
CA THR A 114 14.67 -6.64 8.52
C THR A 114 13.40 -6.84 7.72
N VAL A 115 12.76 -5.72 7.34
CA VAL A 115 11.61 -5.72 6.45
C VAL A 115 12.08 -5.63 5.01
N VAL A 116 11.76 -6.65 4.23
CA VAL A 116 12.16 -6.78 2.83
C VAL A 116 10.94 -6.51 1.95
N LYS A 117 11.00 -5.42 1.19
CA LYS A 117 9.89 -4.91 0.36
C LYS A 117 9.71 -5.71 -0.94
N ILE A 118 9.32 -6.98 -0.83
CA ILE A 118 9.02 -7.85 -1.98
C ILE A 118 7.70 -8.57 -1.76
N LYS A 119 6.90 -8.78 -2.81
CA LYS A 119 5.57 -9.41 -2.72
C LYS A 119 5.58 -10.91 -3.00
N GLN A 120 6.53 -11.34 -3.82
CA GLN A 120 6.72 -12.69 -4.32
C GLN A 120 8.20 -13.02 -4.34
N LEU A 121 8.54 -14.30 -4.33
CA LEU A 121 9.92 -14.73 -4.45
C LEU A 121 10.35 -14.63 -5.91
N GLU A 122 11.31 -13.74 -6.19
CA GLU A 122 11.86 -13.53 -7.53
C GLU A 122 13.39 -13.47 -7.46
N LEU A 123 14.05 -14.24 -8.34
CA LEU A 123 15.50 -14.38 -8.35
C LEU A 123 16.23 -13.04 -8.50
N LYS A 124 15.75 -12.18 -9.41
CA LYS A 124 16.34 -10.86 -9.69
C LYS A 124 16.31 -9.99 -8.44
N THR A 125 15.19 -9.98 -7.73
CA THR A 125 14.98 -9.14 -6.56
C THR A 125 15.80 -9.64 -5.37
N LEU A 126 15.86 -10.96 -5.16
CA LEU A 126 16.73 -11.56 -4.14
C LEU A 126 18.22 -11.26 -4.38
N ARG A 127 18.66 -11.20 -5.64
CA ARG A 127 20.03 -10.81 -6.01
C ARG A 127 20.32 -9.33 -5.71
N MET A 128 19.35 -8.45 -5.87
CA MET A 128 19.53 -7.01 -5.59
C MET A 128 19.55 -6.70 -4.08
N LEU A 129 18.93 -7.56 -3.27
CA LEU A 129 18.78 -7.37 -1.81
C LEU A 129 19.93 -7.99 -0.99
N SER A 130 20.91 -8.59 -1.63
CA SER A 130 22.09 -9.19 -1.00
C SER A 130 23.36 -8.73 -1.74
N ALA A 131 24.51 -8.80 -1.07
CA ALA A 131 25.79 -8.63 -1.75
C ALA A 131 25.99 -9.71 -2.82
N ALA A 132 26.64 -9.37 -3.93
CA ALA A 132 26.87 -10.32 -5.04
C ALA A 132 27.63 -11.57 -4.58
N ALA A 133 28.64 -11.42 -3.72
CA ALA A 133 29.39 -12.54 -3.16
C ALA A 133 28.52 -13.44 -2.27
N VAL A 134 27.64 -12.84 -1.46
CA VAL A 134 26.70 -13.57 -0.59
C VAL A 134 25.71 -14.39 -1.42
N PHE A 135 25.21 -13.81 -2.51
CA PHE A 135 24.32 -14.51 -3.44
C PHE A 135 24.98 -15.74 -4.07
N THR A 136 26.21 -15.61 -4.57
CA THR A 136 26.96 -16.72 -5.15
C THR A 136 27.30 -17.80 -4.13
N ALA A 137 27.68 -17.41 -2.90
CA ALA A 137 27.93 -18.35 -1.81
C ALA A 137 26.66 -19.13 -1.42
N ALA A 138 25.49 -18.49 -1.44
CA ALA A 138 24.22 -19.17 -1.19
C ALA A 138 23.88 -20.19 -2.30
N GLU A 139 24.11 -19.85 -3.57
CA GLU A 139 23.94 -20.80 -4.69
C GLU A 139 24.89 -22.00 -4.57
N GLU A 140 26.15 -21.77 -4.18
CA GLU A 140 27.12 -22.83 -3.98
C GLU A 140 26.78 -23.74 -2.81
N TYR A 141 26.33 -23.16 -1.69
CA TYR A 141 25.84 -23.91 -0.55
C TYR A 141 24.69 -24.85 -0.96
N LEU A 142 23.72 -24.34 -1.74
CA LEU A 142 22.55 -25.10 -2.19
C LEU A 142 22.87 -26.22 -3.19
N ARG A 143 24.06 -26.24 -3.81
CA ARG A 143 24.52 -27.35 -4.65
C ARG A 143 24.88 -28.60 -3.84
N SER A 144 25.31 -28.43 -2.59
CA SER A 144 25.83 -29.51 -1.75
C SER A 144 24.97 -29.79 -0.51
N GLN A 145 24.28 -28.77 0.01
CA GLN A 145 23.52 -28.83 1.25
C GLN A 145 22.18 -28.09 1.11
N SER A 146 21.31 -28.23 2.11
CA SER A 146 20.05 -27.48 2.17
C SER A 146 19.69 -27.15 3.60
N ALA A 147 19.00 -26.03 3.79
CA ALA A 147 18.43 -25.63 5.06
C ALA A 147 17.33 -26.62 5.51
N THR A 148 17.28 -26.89 6.81
CA THR A 148 16.25 -27.75 7.40
C THR A 148 15.04 -26.89 7.76
N ILE A 149 13.90 -27.14 7.12
CA ILE A 149 12.65 -26.42 7.42
C ILE A 149 12.01 -27.08 8.64
N VAL A 150 11.89 -26.33 9.74
CA VAL A 150 11.30 -26.80 11.00
C VAL A 150 9.79 -26.57 11.00
N GLU A 151 9.35 -25.42 10.50
CA GLU A 151 7.95 -25.04 10.46
C GLU A 151 7.65 -24.25 9.18
N ALA A 152 6.55 -24.58 8.52
CA ALA A 152 6.06 -23.88 7.34
C ALA A 152 4.53 -23.85 7.36
N LYS A 153 3.96 -22.86 8.07
CA LYS A 153 2.52 -22.68 8.21
C LYS A 153 2.19 -21.20 8.39
N GLU A 154 0.97 -20.80 8.02
CA GLU A 154 0.44 -19.45 8.23
C GLU A 154 1.31 -18.34 7.62
N GLU A 155 1.77 -18.52 6.37
CA GLU A 155 2.67 -17.57 5.70
C GLU A 155 4.00 -17.31 6.45
N ARG A 156 4.37 -18.20 7.37
CA ARG A 156 5.61 -18.17 8.15
C ARG A 156 6.42 -19.43 7.91
N VAL A 157 7.72 -19.23 7.69
CA VAL A 157 8.70 -20.30 7.53
C VAL A 157 9.80 -20.11 8.57
N LEU A 158 10.07 -21.16 9.33
CA LEU A 158 11.18 -21.26 10.26
C LEU A 158 12.13 -22.34 9.76
N ALA A 159 13.38 -21.96 9.55
CA ALA A 159 14.40 -22.85 9.00
C ALA A 159 15.71 -22.71 9.76
N ASP A 160 16.41 -23.83 9.91
CA ASP A 160 17.74 -23.89 10.50
C ASP A 160 18.78 -24.16 9.38
N VAL A 161 19.75 -23.26 9.28
CA VAL A 161 20.87 -23.35 8.34
C VAL A 161 22.11 -23.81 9.10
N LYS A 162 22.67 -24.96 8.71
CA LYS A 162 23.89 -25.51 9.31
C LYS A 162 25.10 -25.04 8.51
N MET A 163 25.96 -24.26 9.14
CA MET A 163 27.24 -23.82 8.58
C MET A 163 28.39 -24.33 9.45
N PRO A 164 29.63 -24.34 8.93
CA PRO A 164 30.81 -24.69 9.73
C PRO A 164 30.95 -23.85 11.01
N GLU A 165 30.53 -22.59 10.96
CA GLU A 165 30.61 -21.63 12.07
C GLU A 165 29.51 -21.80 13.12
N GLY A 166 28.45 -22.56 12.84
CA GLY A 166 27.34 -22.74 13.77
C GLY A 166 25.99 -23.01 13.10
N GLN A 167 24.95 -23.09 13.93
CA GLN A 167 23.56 -23.23 13.47
C GLN A 167 22.85 -21.88 13.51
N TYR A 168 22.30 -21.48 12.37
CA TYR A 168 21.64 -20.19 12.21
C TYR A 168 20.14 -20.38 12.01
N ARG A 169 19.35 -19.81 12.92
CA ARG A 169 17.89 -19.87 12.87
C ARG A 169 17.38 -18.68 12.07
N VAL A 170 16.64 -18.97 11.01
CA VAL A 170 16.06 -17.98 10.11
C VAL A 170 14.54 -18.07 10.20
N VAL A 171 13.88 -16.92 10.35
CA VAL A 171 12.42 -16.83 10.26
C VAL A 171 12.07 -15.86 9.14
N LEU A 172 11.22 -16.31 8.22
CA LEU A 172 10.67 -15.53 7.12
C LEU A 172 9.15 -15.52 7.31
N GLN A 173 8.55 -14.34 7.35
CA GLN A 173 7.11 -14.19 7.53
C GLN A 173 6.58 -13.15 6.57
N LYS A 174 5.44 -13.43 5.93
CA LYS A 174 4.74 -12.42 5.13
C LYS A 174 3.91 -11.54 6.06
N ASN A 175 4.03 -10.23 5.92
CA ASN A 175 3.30 -9.25 6.73
C ASN A 175 1.94 -8.88 6.09
N GLU A 176 1.15 -8.09 6.80
CA GLU A 176 -0.18 -7.66 6.34
C GLU A 176 -0.13 -6.83 5.04
N GLU A 177 0.95 -6.08 4.84
CA GLU A 177 1.22 -5.31 3.61
C GLU A 177 1.74 -6.16 2.44
N ARG A 178 1.85 -7.48 2.63
CA ARG A 178 2.40 -8.47 1.69
C ARG A 178 3.90 -8.37 1.43
N HIS A 179 4.65 -7.66 2.27
CA HIS A 179 6.12 -7.68 2.30
C HIS A 179 6.64 -8.81 3.20
N PHE A 180 7.95 -9.06 3.20
CA PHE A 180 8.56 -10.11 4.02
C PHE A 180 9.29 -9.52 5.23
N ASP A 181 8.86 -9.90 6.42
CA ASP A 181 9.61 -9.69 7.65
C ASP A 181 10.57 -10.87 7.81
N THR A 182 11.85 -10.54 7.97
CA THR A 182 12.92 -11.54 7.98
C THR A 182 13.79 -11.36 9.20
N SER A 183 14.14 -12.47 9.84
CA SER A 183 15.01 -12.48 11.02
C SER A 183 16.06 -13.56 10.89
N CYS A 184 17.27 -13.27 11.35
CA CYS A 184 18.35 -14.21 11.49
C CYS A 184 19.16 -13.85 12.74
N ASN A 185 19.75 -14.85 13.39
CA ASN A 185 20.62 -14.69 14.55
C ASN A 185 22.08 -14.33 14.19
N CYS A 186 22.42 -14.14 12.92
CA CYS A 186 23.76 -13.70 12.51
C CYS A 186 23.97 -12.19 12.71
N GLN A 187 25.23 -11.77 12.83
CA GLN A 187 25.62 -10.35 12.93
C GLN A 187 26.60 -9.93 11.83
N THR A 188 26.67 -10.71 10.74
CA THR A 188 27.72 -10.62 9.72
C THR A 188 27.45 -9.59 8.62
N GLU A 189 26.20 -9.18 8.41
CA GLU A 189 25.81 -8.32 7.30
C GLU A 189 25.08 -7.08 7.83
N GLN A 190 25.56 -5.89 7.47
CA GLN A 190 24.99 -4.61 7.89
C GLN A 190 24.71 -3.68 6.71
N GLU A 191 25.27 -3.94 5.52
CA GLU A 191 25.10 -3.09 4.35
C GLU A 191 23.88 -3.52 3.52
N HIS A 192 23.53 -4.81 3.56
CA HIS A 192 22.41 -5.37 2.83
C HIS A 192 21.32 -5.97 3.74
N PRO A 193 20.05 -5.94 3.31
CA PRO A 193 18.93 -6.47 4.10
C PRO A 193 18.94 -8.00 4.21
N LEU A 194 19.55 -8.71 3.25
CA LEU A 194 19.65 -10.17 3.24
C LEU A 194 21.09 -10.64 3.51
N CYS A 195 21.28 -11.28 4.65
CA CYS A 195 22.48 -12.06 4.94
C CYS A 195 22.50 -13.41 4.20
N LEU A 196 23.65 -14.09 4.24
CA LEU A 196 23.86 -15.41 3.63
C LEU A 196 22.80 -16.44 4.03
N HIS A 197 22.47 -16.55 5.32
CA HIS A 197 21.51 -17.54 5.82
C HIS A 197 20.09 -17.27 5.32
N LYS A 198 19.65 -16.01 5.31
CA LYS A 198 18.35 -15.61 4.74
C LYS A 198 18.32 -15.94 3.25
N GLN A 199 19.40 -15.63 2.53
CA GLN A 199 19.52 -15.87 1.09
C GLN A 199 19.40 -17.36 0.75
N ILE A 200 20.05 -18.24 1.52
CA ILE A 200 19.96 -19.70 1.35
C ILE A 200 18.51 -20.18 1.49
N VAL A 201 17.80 -19.75 2.52
CA VAL A 201 16.40 -20.17 2.75
C VAL A 201 15.50 -19.63 1.63
N PHE A 202 15.63 -18.37 1.25
CA PHE A 202 14.83 -17.80 0.15
C PHE A 202 15.06 -18.52 -1.18
N LEU A 203 16.31 -18.77 -1.56
CA LEU A 203 16.65 -19.46 -2.79
C LEU A 203 16.17 -20.91 -2.78
N GLN A 204 16.31 -21.62 -1.66
CA GLN A 204 15.80 -22.99 -1.51
C GLN A 204 14.28 -23.05 -1.70
N LEU A 205 13.54 -22.13 -1.06
CA LEU A 205 12.08 -22.09 -1.18
C LEU A 205 11.66 -21.76 -2.61
N LEU A 206 12.34 -20.81 -3.25
CA LEU A 206 12.10 -20.44 -4.65
C LEU A 206 12.34 -21.63 -5.60
N GLN A 207 13.45 -22.36 -5.44
CA GLN A 207 13.81 -23.49 -6.31
C GLN A 207 12.90 -24.71 -6.11
N ARG A 208 12.47 -24.99 -4.87
CA ARG A 208 11.66 -26.19 -4.56
C ARG A 208 10.16 -25.98 -4.73
N HIS A 209 9.66 -24.80 -4.40
CA HIS A 209 8.21 -24.53 -4.33
C HIS A 209 7.73 -23.39 -5.24
N GLY A 210 8.66 -22.60 -5.82
CA GLY A 210 8.32 -21.52 -6.75
C GLY A 210 7.97 -20.18 -6.07
N ALA A 211 7.58 -19.22 -6.90
CA ALA A 211 7.41 -17.81 -6.52
C ALA A 211 6.29 -17.55 -5.49
N HIS A 212 5.25 -18.39 -5.50
CA HIS A 212 4.02 -18.24 -4.71
C HIS A 212 3.96 -19.15 -3.48
N TYR A 213 5.08 -19.72 -3.06
CA TYR A 213 5.08 -20.69 -1.96
C TYR A 213 4.41 -20.18 -0.68
N PHE A 214 4.70 -18.94 -0.27
CA PHE A 214 4.10 -18.35 0.92
C PHE A 214 2.58 -18.18 0.82
N ASP A 215 2.06 -17.90 -0.37
CA ASP A 215 0.61 -17.83 -0.61
C ASP A 215 -0.04 -19.23 -0.49
N SER A 216 0.70 -20.30 -0.79
CA SER A 216 0.20 -21.68 -0.69
C SER A 216 0.08 -22.21 0.74
N ILE A 217 0.90 -21.71 1.66
CA ILE A 217 0.88 -22.08 3.10
C ILE A 217 0.05 -21.11 3.95
N ARG A 218 -0.73 -20.24 3.30
CA ARG A 218 -1.59 -19.26 3.97
C ARG A 218 -2.71 -19.95 4.74
N ASN A 219 -2.94 -19.49 5.97
CA ASN A 219 -4.06 -19.95 6.76
C ASN A 219 -5.36 -19.33 6.23
N TRP A 220 -6.21 -20.17 5.64
CA TRP A 220 -7.53 -19.79 5.14
C TRP A 220 -8.66 -20.08 6.14
N ASP A 221 -8.36 -20.57 7.33
CA ASP A 221 -9.35 -21.06 8.29
C ASP A 221 -10.31 -19.96 8.72
N LYS A 222 -9.82 -18.72 8.90
CA LYS A 222 -10.67 -17.56 9.18
C LYS A 222 -11.66 -17.27 8.05
N GLU A 223 -11.23 -17.41 6.80
CA GLU A 223 -12.07 -17.13 5.63
C GLU A 223 -13.04 -18.29 5.38
N LYS A 224 -12.59 -19.54 5.53
CA LYS A 224 -13.43 -20.74 5.50
C LYS A 224 -14.50 -20.69 6.57
N ASN A 225 -14.15 -20.34 7.81
CA ASN A 225 -15.11 -20.14 8.89
C ASN A 225 -16.12 -19.04 8.58
N LYS A 226 -15.71 -17.92 7.96
CA LYS A 226 -16.66 -16.88 7.52
C LYS A 226 -17.63 -17.40 6.45
N LEU A 227 -17.16 -18.22 5.52
CA LEU A 227 -18.01 -18.81 4.48
C LEU A 227 -19.00 -19.83 5.07
N LEU A 228 -18.55 -20.65 6.02
CA LEU A 228 -19.38 -21.62 6.73
C LEU A 228 -20.39 -20.94 7.67
N ALA A 229 -20.02 -19.82 8.29
CA ALA A 229 -20.88 -19.07 9.21
C ALA A 229 -22.18 -18.57 8.54
N ILE A 230 -22.18 -18.33 7.23
CA ILE A 230 -23.39 -17.99 6.45
C ILE A 230 -24.44 -19.11 6.53
N TYR A 231 -23.98 -20.34 6.77
CA TYR A 231 -24.81 -21.54 6.90
C TYR A 231 -24.94 -22.02 8.35
N GLY A 232 -24.36 -21.28 9.32
CA GLY A 232 -24.36 -21.65 10.73
C GLY A 232 -23.39 -22.77 11.10
N TYR A 233 -22.37 -23.02 10.28
CA TYR A 233 -21.34 -24.04 10.53
C TYR A 233 -19.97 -23.40 10.83
N SER A 234 -19.10 -24.19 11.45
CA SER A 234 -17.70 -23.90 11.72
C SER A 234 -16.80 -25.03 11.19
N LEU A 235 -15.49 -24.80 11.13
CA LEU A 235 -14.51 -25.85 10.78
C LEU A 235 -14.43 -26.98 11.80
N ASP A 236 -14.95 -26.77 13.02
CA ASP A 236 -14.98 -27.78 14.08
C ASP A 236 -16.18 -28.75 13.93
N ASP A 237 -17.13 -28.45 13.04
CA ASP A 237 -18.33 -29.26 12.79
C ASP A 237 -18.09 -30.36 11.74
N ASP A 238 -19.00 -31.35 11.67
CA ASP A 238 -18.96 -32.37 10.61
C ASP A 238 -19.49 -31.81 9.28
N LEU A 239 -18.53 -31.45 8.41
CA LEU A 239 -18.75 -30.89 7.07
C LEU A 239 -18.84 -31.97 5.97
N LYS A 240 -18.64 -33.25 6.31
CA LYS A 240 -18.53 -34.34 5.31
C LYS A 240 -19.84 -34.51 4.55
N GLY A 241 -19.78 -34.36 3.22
CA GLY A 241 -20.95 -34.47 2.34
C GLY A 241 -21.88 -33.25 2.31
N LYS A 242 -21.61 -32.22 3.12
CA LYS A 242 -22.42 -30.99 3.21
C LYS A 242 -21.81 -29.84 2.39
N PHE A 243 -20.50 -29.67 2.51
CA PHE A 243 -19.76 -28.60 1.86
C PHE A 243 -18.47 -29.10 1.23
N GLU A 244 -18.06 -28.47 0.14
CA GLU A 244 -16.78 -28.70 -0.54
C GLU A 244 -16.08 -27.35 -0.75
N PHE A 245 -14.79 -27.28 -0.42
CA PHE A 245 -13.98 -26.10 -0.67
C PHE A 245 -13.25 -26.23 -2.00
N THR A 246 -13.55 -25.32 -2.93
CA THR A 246 -12.80 -25.18 -4.18
C THR A 246 -11.95 -23.91 -4.13
N TYR A 247 -10.80 -23.88 -4.78
CA TYR A 247 -9.95 -22.68 -4.85
C TYR A 247 -10.07 -22.07 -6.25
N THR A 248 -10.64 -20.87 -6.33
CA THR A 248 -10.70 -20.06 -7.55
C THR A 248 -9.90 -18.79 -7.33
N ASP A 249 -8.97 -18.49 -8.23
CA ASP A 249 -8.03 -17.35 -8.15
C ASP A 249 -7.26 -17.25 -6.81
N GLY A 250 -6.94 -18.40 -6.21
CA GLY A 250 -6.22 -18.48 -4.94
C GLY A 250 -7.05 -18.09 -3.71
N LYS A 251 -8.36 -17.90 -3.84
CA LYS A 251 -9.28 -17.70 -2.71
C LYS A 251 -10.15 -18.94 -2.49
N PRO A 252 -10.43 -19.34 -1.24
CA PRO A 252 -11.33 -20.44 -0.95
C PRO A 252 -12.78 -20.04 -1.29
N PHE A 253 -13.46 -20.92 -2.01
CA PHE A 253 -14.89 -20.81 -2.34
C PHE A 253 -15.61 -22.03 -1.77
N LEU A 254 -16.77 -21.80 -1.15
CA LEU A 254 -17.58 -22.84 -0.55
C LEU A 254 -18.68 -23.27 -1.52
N ARG A 255 -18.63 -24.53 -1.98
CA ARG A 255 -19.70 -25.18 -2.72
C ARG A 255 -20.57 -25.97 -1.75
N VAL A 256 -21.87 -25.73 -1.79
CA VAL A 256 -22.85 -26.51 -1.01
C VAL A 256 -23.20 -27.77 -1.81
N LEU A 257 -23.02 -28.94 -1.20
CA LEU A 257 -23.37 -30.23 -1.80
C LEU A 257 -24.77 -30.68 -1.39
N ASP A 258 -25.15 -30.40 -0.14
CA ASP A 258 -26.45 -30.75 0.40
C ASP A 258 -27.49 -29.66 0.09
N THR A 259 -28.47 -29.99 -0.74
CA THR A 259 -29.55 -29.08 -1.15
C THR A 259 -30.54 -28.75 -0.03
N SER A 260 -30.49 -29.47 1.10
CA SER A 260 -31.32 -29.19 2.27
C SER A 260 -30.79 -28.02 3.11
N ILE A 261 -29.50 -27.67 2.96
CA ILE A 261 -28.85 -26.63 3.74
C ILE A 261 -29.21 -25.26 3.15
N LYS A 262 -29.96 -24.48 3.93
CA LYS A 262 -30.30 -23.11 3.59
C LYS A 262 -29.35 -22.13 4.29
N ARG A 263 -29.11 -21.01 3.64
CA ARG A 263 -28.39 -19.90 4.26
C ARG A 263 -29.15 -19.45 5.50
N VAL A 264 -28.43 -19.25 6.60
CA VAL A 264 -28.97 -18.62 7.78
C VAL A 264 -29.23 -17.17 7.39
N THR A 265 -30.49 -16.85 7.11
CA THR A 265 -30.92 -15.46 7.06
C THR A 265 -30.79 -14.92 8.47
N VAL A 266 -29.68 -14.25 8.76
CA VAL A 266 -29.72 -13.22 9.80
C VAL A 266 -30.70 -12.21 9.25
N ALA A 267 -31.95 -12.29 9.70
CA ALA A 267 -32.92 -11.24 9.45
C ALA A 267 -32.22 -9.96 9.91
N ALA A 268 -31.82 -9.13 8.95
CA ALA A 268 -31.53 -7.74 9.24
C ALA A 268 -32.72 -7.26 10.06
N ALA A 269 -32.46 -6.87 11.31
CA ALA A 269 -33.48 -6.35 12.20
C ALA A 269 -34.38 -5.42 11.38
N ALA A 270 -35.66 -5.78 11.34
CA ALA A 270 -36.65 -5.17 10.48
C ALA A 270 -36.54 -3.65 10.59
N ARG A 271 -36.19 -3.02 9.47
CA ARG A 271 -36.38 -1.58 9.29
C ARG A 271 -37.89 -1.34 9.49
N PRO A 272 -38.31 -0.53 10.48
CA PRO A 272 -39.73 -0.25 10.64
C PRO A 272 -40.23 0.43 9.36
N GLU A 273 -41.26 -0.13 8.76
CA GLU A 273 -42.00 0.49 7.67
C GLU A 273 -42.47 1.87 8.11
N VAL A 274 -41.99 2.90 7.42
CA VAL A 274 -42.55 4.24 7.54
C VAL A 274 -43.86 4.23 6.77
N LEU A 275 -44.97 4.23 7.52
CA LEU A 275 -46.30 4.53 7.01
C LEU A 275 -46.29 5.96 6.44
N VAL A 276 -46.57 6.09 5.14
CA VAL A 276 -46.75 7.37 4.47
C VAL A 276 -48.23 7.75 4.54
N PRO A 277 -48.60 8.92 5.09
CA PRO A 277 -49.88 9.54 4.79
C PRO A 277 -49.74 10.46 3.58
N ALA A 278 -50.60 10.21 2.59
CA ALA A 278 -50.76 11.01 1.39
C ALA A 278 -51.51 12.32 1.69
N LEU A 279 -51.03 13.45 1.17
CA LEU A 279 -51.87 14.58 0.77
C LEU A 279 -51.30 15.29 -0.48
N ALA A 280 -52.17 15.36 -1.47
CA ALA A 280 -52.19 16.11 -2.74
C ALA A 280 -52.08 17.64 -2.50
N ALA A 281 -51.85 18.56 -3.45
CA ALA A 281 -51.46 18.63 -4.87
C ALA A 281 -51.28 20.13 -5.20
N ASN A 282 -50.80 20.42 -6.42
CA ASN A 282 -50.81 21.70 -7.18
C ASN A 282 -49.45 22.46 -7.18
N ASP A 283 -48.68 22.37 -8.27
CA ASP A 283 -48.70 23.23 -9.49
C ASP A 283 -48.03 24.59 -9.20
N THR A 284 -46.97 25.08 -9.87
CA THR A 284 -46.59 25.08 -11.29
C THR A 284 -45.16 25.69 -11.44
N LEU A 285 -44.42 25.30 -12.50
CA LEU A 285 -43.57 26.08 -13.46
C LEU A 285 -42.74 27.28 -12.92
N THR A 286 -41.45 27.51 -13.18
CA THR A 286 -40.63 27.56 -14.43
C THR A 286 -39.14 27.71 -14.04
N ALA A 287 -38.20 27.02 -14.69
CA ALA A 287 -37.22 27.50 -15.70
C ALA A 287 -36.00 28.34 -15.24
N ASP A 288 -34.86 27.95 -15.82
CA ASP A 288 -33.63 28.71 -16.12
C ASP A 288 -32.42 28.74 -15.15
N LEU A 289 -31.36 28.05 -15.60
CA LEU A 289 -29.93 28.37 -15.42
C LEU A 289 -29.56 29.41 -16.52
N PRO A 290 -28.60 30.36 -16.33
CA PRO A 290 -27.18 29.98 -16.15
C PRO A 290 -26.23 30.97 -15.43
N ALA A 291 -24.98 30.50 -15.30
CA ALA A 291 -23.69 31.21 -15.39
C ALA A 291 -23.04 31.89 -14.15
N ALA A 292 -22.00 31.20 -13.66
CA ALA A 292 -20.61 31.65 -13.42
C ALA A 292 -20.32 32.91 -12.58
N ALA A 293 -19.72 32.71 -11.39
CA ALA A 293 -18.44 33.31 -10.96
C ALA A 293 -17.98 32.74 -9.59
N GLN A 294 -16.75 32.24 -9.51
CA GLN A 294 -15.95 32.15 -8.29
C GLN A 294 -15.04 33.40 -8.21
N PRO A 295 -14.27 33.65 -7.13
CA PRO A 295 -14.47 33.41 -5.69
C PRO A 295 -14.14 34.67 -4.85
N SER A 296 -14.51 34.73 -3.58
CA SER A 296 -13.76 35.53 -2.60
C SER A 296 -13.88 34.93 -1.20
N ILE A 297 -12.74 34.83 -0.53
CA ILE A 297 -12.61 34.39 0.86
C ILE A 297 -12.65 35.65 1.72
N PRO A 298 -13.62 35.82 2.65
CA PRO A 298 -13.49 36.79 3.73
C PRO A 298 -12.92 36.12 4.97
N GLN A 299 -11.93 36.78 5.58
CA GLN A 299 -11.43 36.49 6.92
C GLN A 299 -12.48 36.75 8.01
N PRO A 300 -12.33 36.17 9.20
CA PRO A 300 -13.41 36.09 10.19
C PRO A 300 -13.62 37.44 10.87
N SER A 301 -14.81 38.00 10.71
CA SER A 301 -15.34 39.04 11.59
C SER A 301 -16.13 38.39 12.71
N GLU A 302 -15.80 38.76 13.95
CA GLU A 302 -16.59 38.49 15.15
C GLU A 302 -18.00 39.06 14.96
N GLN A 303 -18.94 38.19 14.59
CA GLN A 303 -20.37 38.47 14.62
C GLN A 303 -21.03 37.30 15.34
N GLU A 304 -21.65 37.63 16.47
CA GLU A 304 -22.48 36.73 17.27
C GLU A 304 -23.51 36.05 16.36
N TRP A 305 -23.30 34.76 16.12
CA TRP A 305 -24.33 33.93 15.54
C TRP A 305 -25.46 33.83 16.56
N ALA A 306 -26.67 34.22 16.18
CA ALA A 306 -27.85 33.73 16.87
C ALA A 306 -28.04 32.27 16.44
N ILE A 307 -27.30 31.34 17.07
CA ILE A 307 -27.56 29.91 16.86
C ILE A 307 -28.85 29.57 17.58
N GLY A 308 -29.92 29.48 16.80
CA GLY A 308 -31.22 29.02 17.28
C GLY A 308 -31.30 27.51 17.50
N THR A 309 -30.34 26.72 17.00
CA THR A 309 -30.40 25.25 17.07
C THR A 309 -29.10 24.62 17.56
N LYS A 310 -29.17 23.83 18.63
CA LYS A 310 -28.04 23.00 19.10
C LYS A 310 -28.22 21.55 18.66
N LEU A 311 -27.11 20.91 18.29
CA LEU A 311 -27.01 19.47 18.11
C LEU A 311 -26.57 18.83 19.42
N GLY A 312 -27.26 17.79 19.84
CA GLY A 312 -27.01 16.99 21.04
C GLY A 312 -26.82 15.54 20.66
N LEU A 313 -26.19 14.77 21.55
CA LEU A 313 -25.89 13.36 21.33
C LEU A 313 -26.28 12.60 22.59
N VAL A 314 -27.33 11.78 22.48
CA VAL A 314 -27.90 10.97 23.55
C VAL A 314 -27.19 9.62 23.56
N LEU A 315 -26.66 9.26 24.71
CA LEU A 315 -25.96 8.00 24.95
C LEU A 315 -26.86 7.08 25.76
N THR A 316 -27.43 6.06 25.11
CA THR A 316 -28.30 5.08 25.75
C THR A 316 -27.54 3.78 25.96
N ALA A 317 -27.43 3.34 27.21
CA ALA A 317 -26.81 2.04 27.51
C ALA A 317 -27.79 0.90 27.20
N VAL A 318 -27.39 -0.05 26.35
CA VAL A 318 -28.22 -1.19 25.93
C VAL A 318 -27.51 -2.50 26.25
N THR A 319 -28.17 -3.43 26.92
CA THR A 319 -27.55 -4.68 27.41
C THR A 319 -27.47 -5.80 26.37
N GLN A 320 -28.08 -5.64 25.18
CA GLN A 320 -28.24 -6.73 24.22
C GLN A 320 -27.16 -6.82 23.13
N GLN A 321 -26.28 -5.82 22.94
CA GLN A 321 -25.22 -5.88 21.94
C GLN A 321 -24.02 -5.00 22.29
N TYR A 322 -22.80 -5.53 22.17
CA TYR A 322 -21.55 -4.78 22.37
C TYR A 322 -21.43 -3.64 21.34
N PRO A 323 -21.05 -2.39 21.71
CA PRO A 323 -20.37 -1.96 22.94
C PRO A 323 -21.29 -1.52 24.09
N PHE A 324 -22.53 -2.02 24.13
CA PHE A 324 -23.54 -1.70 25.13
C PHE A 324 -23.97 -0.24 25.17
N LEU A 325 -23.73 0.49 24.08
CA LEU A 325 -23.96 1.92 23.95
C LEU A 325 -24.56 2.22 22.57
N VAL A 326 -25.70 2.90 22.56
CA VAL A 326 -26.33 3.44 21.36
C VAL A 326 -26.25 4.96 21.44
N MET A 327 -25.83 5.57 20.34
CA MET A 327 -25.64 7.01 20.23
C MET A 327 -26.68 7.58 19.27
N GLU A 328 -27.54 8.47 19.75
CA GLU A 328 -28.57 9.12 18.94
C GLU A 328 -28.32 10.63 18.88
N ALA A 329 -28.23 11.19 17.67
CA ALA A 329 -28.10 12.63 17.51
C ALA A 329 -29.48 13.27 17.56
N VAL A 330 -29.62 14.35 18.35
CA VAL A 330 -30.87 15.09 18.47
C VAL A 330 -30.62 16.58 18.25
N GLN A 331 -31.61 17.28 17.71
CA GLN A 331 -31.53 18.71 17.44
C GLN A 331 -32.68 19.42 18.16
N GLY A 332 -32.40 20.54 18.81
CA GLY A 332 -33.43 21.30 19.52
C GLY A 332 -33.08 22.79 19.68
N GLU A 333 -34.11 23.57 19.98
CA GLU A 333 -34.01 25.01 20.23
C GLU A 333 -33.46 25.27 21.64
N MET A 334 -32.60 26.29 21.77
CA MET A 334 -31.98 26.67 23.05
C MET A 334 -32.96 27.40 23.96
N ASN A 335 -32.81 27.21 25.27
CA ASN A 335 -33.41 28.11 26.26
C ASN A 335 -32.66 29.44 26.30
N ASP A 336 -33.31 30.50 26.79
CA ASP A 336 -32.73 31.86 26.85
C ASP A 336 -31.43 31.94 27.68
N SER A 337 -31.17 30.96 28.54
CA SER A 337 -29.93 30.84 29.33
C SER A 337 -28.82 30.00 28.66
N GLY A 338 -29.08 29.45 27.47
CA GLY A 338 -28.16 28.66 26.66
C GLY A 338 -27.68 27.32 27.25
N SER A 339 -28.28 26.91 28.35
CA SER A 339 -27.88 25.77 29.19
C SER A 339 -28.68 24.49 28.91
N GLY A 340 -29.74 24.55 28.11
CA GLY A 340 -30.59 23.38 27.83
C GLY A 340 -31.49 23.57 26.60
N TYR A 341 -32.20 22.51 26.24
CA TYR A 341 -33.17 22.50 25.15
C TYR A 341 -34.58 22.86 25.64
N VAL A 342 -35.35 23.58 24.83
CA VAL A 342 -36.75 23.91 25.12
C VAL A 342 -37.66 22.89 24.44
N GLY A 343 -38.52 22.22 25.22
CA GLY A 343 -39.49 21.23 24.73
C GLY A 343 -39.07 19.76 24.94
N LYS A 344 -39.91 18.82 24.47
CA LYS A 344 -39.55 17.39 24.42
C LYS A 344 -38.68 17.18 23.18
N VAL A 345 -37.41 16.87 23.42
CA VAL A 345 -36.38 16.55 22.41
C VAL A 345 -36.28 15.05 22.25
#